data_AF-W4MCR9-F1
#
_entry.id   AF-W4MCR9-F1
#
_cell.length_a   1.000
_cell.length_b   1.000
_cell.length_c   1.000
_cell.angle_alpha   90.00
_cell.angle_beta   90.00
_cell.angle_gamma   90.00
#
_symmetry.space_group_name_H-M   'P 1'
#
loop_
_entity.id
_entity.type
_entity.pdbx_description
1 polymer ?
#
loop_
_entity_poly.entity_id
_entity_poly.type
_entity_poly.pdbx_seq_one_letter_code
_entity_poly.pdbx_strand_id
1 'polypeptide(L)' 'MRVRWTTQAATALEQIGDYIAEENPQAAHYVVNTIYQRVQPLTDFPS' A
#
# COMPACT_ATOMS: atom_id res chain seq x y z
N MET A 1 -16.30 -2.93 -9.37
CA MET A 1 -16.29 -2.75 -7.89
C MET A 1 -15.18 -1.75 -7.56
N ARG A 2 -15.07 -1.17 -6.36
CA ARG A 2 -13.92 -0.31 -6.01
C ARG A 2 -13.28 -0.74 -4.70
N VAL A 3 -11.95 -0.78 -4.66
CA VAL A 3 -11.21 -0.98 -3.42
C VAL A 3 -11.46 0.24 -2.54
N ARG A 4 -11.83 -0.01 -1.29
CA ARG A 4 -11.98 1.02 -0.27
C ARG A 4 -11.04 0.71 0.87
N TRP A 5 -10.06 1.59 1.07
CA TRP A 5 -9.18 1.53 2.22
C TRP A 5 -9.95 2.01 3.46
N THR A 6 -9.87 1.26 4.54
CA THR A 6 -10.24 1.79 5.85
C THR A 6 -9.17 2.78 6.30
N THR A 7 -9.51 3.69 7.21
CA THR A 7 -8.52 4.60 7.81
C THR A 7 -7.36 3.81 8.42
N GLN A 8 -7.65 2.71 9.12
CA GLN A 8 -6.61 1.85 9.69
C GLN A 8 -5.68 1.26 8.63
N ALA A 9 -6.21 0.79 7.51
CA ALA A 9 -5.39 0.22 6.44
C ALA A 9 -4.52 1.28 5.74
N ALA A 10 -5.05 2.51 5.58
CA ALA A 10 -4.27 3.62 5.06
C ALA A 10 -3.13 4.03 6.02
N THR A 11 -3.41 4.14 7.31
CA THR A 11 -2.39 4.41 8.34
C THR A 11 -1.34 3.30 8.41
N ALA A 12 -1.73 2.04 8.26
CA ALA A 12 -0.77 0.94 8.22
C ALA A 12 0.16 1.03 7.00
N LEU A 13 -0.36 1.42 5.83
CA LEU A 13 0.45 1.61 4.63
C LEU A 13 1.46 2.77 4.78
N GLU A 14 1.03 3.85 5.42
CA GLU A 14 1.90 5.00 5.78
C GLU A 14 3.02 4.57 6.73
N GLN A 15 2.69 3.85 7.82
CA GLN A 15 3.67 3.36 8.78
C GLN A 15 4.71 2.41 8.17
N ILE A 16 4.31 1.57 7.21
CA ILE A 16 5.24 0.72 6.45
C ILE A 16 6.21 1.59 5.63
N GLY A 17 5.68 2.61 4.96
CA GLY A 17 6.50 3.56 4.19
C GLY A 17 7.50 4.29 5.08
N ASP A 18 7.04 4.86 6.18
CA ASP A 18 7.87 5.60 7.14
C ASP A 18 8.99 4.73 7.71
N TYR A 19 8.66 3.51 8.15
CA TYR A 19 9.63 2.57 8.70
C TYR A 19 10.75 2.22 7.71
N ILE A 20 10.39 1.95 6.44
CA ILE A 20 11.39 1.63 5.41
C ILE A 20 12.20 2.88 5.03
N ALA A 21 11.56 4.06 5.04
CA ALA A 21 12.19 5.31 4.66
C ALA A 21 13.31 5.75 5.62
N GLU A 22 13.30 5.27 6.86
CA GLU A 22 14.39 5.49 7.83
C GLU A 22 15.75 5.02 7.29
N GLU A 23 15.78 3.91 6.54
CA GLU A 23 17.02 3.37 5.96
C GLU A 23 17.10 3.58 4.44
N ASN A 24 15.98 3.46 3.73
CA ASN A 24 15.95 3.50 2.27
C ASN A 24 14.65 4.10 1.72
N PRO A 25 14.61 5.43 1.47
CA PRO A 25 13.44 6.11 0.91
C PRO A 25 12.99 5.58 -0.46
N GLN A 26 13.92 5.08 -1.29
CA GLN A 26 13.58 4.51 -2.59
C GLN A 26 12.86 3.17 -2.44
N ALA A 27 13.30 2.33 -1.49
CA ALA A 27 12.63 1.08 -1.16
C ALA A 27 11.24 1.33 -0.57
N ALA A 28 11.07 2.35 0.28
CA ALA A 28 9.77 2.73 0.82
C ALA A 28 8.77 3.06 -0.29
N HIS A 29 9.18 3.91 -1.24
CA HIS A 29 8.35 4.24 -2.40
C HIS A 29 8.01 2.99 -3.23
N TYR A 30 8.98 2.12 -3.49
CA TYR A 30 8.76 0.88 -4.24
C TYR A 30 7.73 -0.04 -3.55
N VAL A 31 7.86 -0.25 -2.23
CA VAL A 31 6.98 -1.14 -1.46
C VAL A 31 5.55 -0.59 -1.39
N VAL A 32 5.39 0.70 -1.05
CA VAL A 32 4.07 1.33 -0.98
C VAL A 32 3.34 1.26 -2.33
N ASN A 33 4.04 1.58 -3.44
CA ASN A 33 3.45 1.48 -4.77
C ASN A 33 3.11 0.03 -5.15
N THR A 34 3.97 -0.93 -4.80
CA THR A 34 3.72 -2.34 -5.08
C THR A 34 2.45 -2.82 -4.37
N ILE A 35 2.28 -2.49 -3.09
CA ILE A 35 1.07 -2.84 -2.33
C ILE A 35 -0.16 -2.19 -2.97
N TYR A 36 -0.10 -0.88 -3.26
CA TYR A 36 -1.20 -0.16 -3.89
C TYR A 36 -1.61 -0.80 -5.23
N GLN A 37 -0.64 -1.14 -6.08
CA GLN A 37 -0.88 -1.76 -7.39
C GLN A 37 -1.43 -3.18 -7.27
N ARG A 38 -0.93 -3.99 -6.33
CA ARG A 38 -1.37 -5.38 -6.14
C ARG A 38 -2.80 -5.51 -5.61
N VAL A 39 -3.31 -4.46 -4.97
CA VAL A 39 -4.69 -4.41 -4.48
C VAL A 39 -5.67 -4.00 -5.58
N GLN A 40 -5.25 -3.24 -6.60
CA GLN A 40 -6.16 -2.79 -7.68
C GLN A 40 -6.89 -3.93 -8.41
N PRO A 41 -6.25 -5.07 -8.77
CA PRO A 41 -6.92 -6.19 -9.45
C PRO A 41 -8.07 -6.81 -8.65
N LEU A 42 -8.11 -6.63 -7.32
CA LEU A 42 -9.23 -7.11 -6.51
C LEU A 42 -10.56 -6.39 -6.84
N THR A 43 -10.51 -5.28 -7.57
CA THR A 43 -11.72 -4.65 -8.12
C THR A 43 -12.38 -5.47 -9.22
N ASP A 44 -11.58 -6.21 -9.98
CA ASP A 44 -11.98 -7.05 -11.10
C ASP A 44 -12.09 -8.54 -10.69
N PHE A 45 -11.30 -8.96 -9.70
CA PHE A 45 -11.24 -10.34 -9.18
C PHE A 45 -11.40 -10.38 -7.64
N PRO A 46 -12.62 -10.15 -7.10
CA PRO A 46 -12.85 -10.01 -5.66
C PRO A 46 -12.98 -11.34 -4.87
N SER A 47 -12.70 -12.49 -5.49
CA SER A 47 -13.00 -13.84 -4.98
C SER A 47 -12.01 -14.36 -3.94
#